data_AF-A0A0L6JIQ7-F1
#
_entry.id   AF-A0A0L6JIQ7-F1
#
_cell.length_a   1.000
_cell.length_b   1.000
_cell.length_c   1.000
_cell.angle_alpha   90.00
_cell.angle_beta   90.00
_cell.angle_gamma   90.00
#
_symmetry.space_group_name_H-M   'P 1'
#
loop_
_entity.id
_entity.type
_entity.pdbx_description
1 polymer ?
#
loop_
_entity_poly.entity_id
_entity_poly.type
_entity_poly.pdbx_seq_one_letter_code
_entity_poly.pdbx_strand_id
1 'polypeptide(L)'
;MEKFFLDVILVAVSIYGIYGYYKHQKVLFLSGAKGTDISIDPLLFIVSFTFILGFGLFFLRLYPYFVKFLFWLGKNKWSPVFYSTFIQVGRTAGQQQFLMIFLILTLSIGIFSANTARTINKNVEEKILYATGADIVVKEHWESNKLYLNKPSMLAGNASKIGGNKELIYYEPSFETYKKLTGVKAATKVFRQDDAGASINNQWLNDVSVMGIIPYEFGKVAWFRDDLLKAHWYNYLNLISDTPNAVLMSRSVKDKYNIKEGDTIYIKWELITILRL
;
A
#
# COMPACT_ATOMS: atom_id res chain seq x y z
N MET A 1 52.28 6.68 3.80
CA MET A 1 52.20 5.25 3.42
C MET A 1 51.72 5.19 1.99
N GLU A 2 52.68 5.18 1.09
CA GLU A 2 52.51 5.14 -0.35
C GLU A 2 52.62 3.67 -0.83
N LYS A 3 51.90 3.33 -1.91
CA LYS A 3 52.16 2.20 -2.82
C LYS A 3 51.78 0.78 -2.39
N PHE A 4 50.55 0.57 -1.95
CA PHE A 4 49.85 -0.63 -2.39
C PHE A 4 48.54 -0.23 -3.07
N PHE A 5 48.39 -0.62 -4.34
CA PHE A 5 47.14 -0.52 -5.12
C PHE A 5 46.10 -1.56 -4.64
N LEU A 6 46.16 -1.92 -3.36
CA LEU A 6 45.33 -2.93 -2.72
C LEU A 6 43.84 -2.55 -2.87
N ASP A 7 43.54 -1.25 -2.76
CA ASP A 7 42.19 -0.70 -2.92
C ASP A 7 41.63 -0.96 -4.34
N VAL A 8 42.46 -0.74 -5.38
CA VAL A 8 42.05 -0.94 -6.78
C VAL A 8 41.91 -2.42 -7.10
N ILE A 9 42.78 -3.26 -6.53
CA ILE A 9 42.71 -4.72 -6.67
C ILE A 9 41.46 -5.26 -5.96
N LEU A 10 41.17 -4.83 -4.73
CA LEU A 10 39.96 -5.24 -4.01
C LEU A 10 38.69 -4.81 -4.74
N VAL A 11 38.65 -3.58 -5.25
CA VAL A 11 37.51 -3.10 -6.05
C VAL A 11 37.36 -3.91 -7.34
N ALA A 12 38.45 -4.17 -8.07
CA ALA A 12 38.41 -4.99 -9.29
C ALA A 12 37.93 -6.43 -9.01
N VAL A 13 38.40 -7.06 -7.93
CA VAL A 13 37.96 -8.39 -7.48
C VAL A 13 36.48 -8.38 -7.09
N SER A 14 36.01 -7.33 -6.42
CA SER A 14 34.61 -7.21 -6.02
C SER A 14 33.66 -7.01 -7.22
N ILE A 15 34.06 -6.21 -8.22
CA ILE A 15 33.30 -6.02 -9.46
C ILE A 15 33.26 -7.34 -10.26
N TYR A 16 34.36 -8.07 -10.29
CA TYR A 16 34.42 -9.39 -10.92
C TYR A 16 33.51 -10.41 -10.23
N GLY A 17 33.46 -10.40 -8.89
CA GLY A 17 32.54 -11.24 -8.10
C GLY A 17 31.06 -10.95 -8.38
N ILE A 18 30.68 -9.67 -8.51
CA ILE A 18 29.32 -9.24 -8.89
C ILE A 18 28.97 -9.73 -10.29
N TYR A 19 29.90 -9.64 -11.24
CA TYR A 19 29.66 -10.11 -12.61
C TYR A 19 29.46 -11.64 -12.67
N GLY A 20 30.23 -12.40 -11.88
CA GLY A 20 30.02 -13.84 -11.71
C GLY A 20 28.63 -14.17 -11.17
N TYR A 21 28.17 -13.44 -10.15
CA TYR A 21 26.84 -13.60 -9.58
C TYR A 21 25.71 -13.35 -10.59
N TYR A 22 25.80 -12.28 -11.38
CA TYR A 22 24.80 -12.02 -12.44
C TYR A 22 24.73 -13.12 -13.49
N LYS A 23 25.85 -13.79 -13.79
CA LYS A 23 25.86 -14.96 -14.68
C LYS A 23 25.19 -16.17 -14.04
N HIS A 24 25.49 -16.46 -12.77
CA HIS A 24 24.86 -17.57 -12.05
C HIS A 24 23.34 -17.39 -11.91
N GLN A 25 22.87 -16.18 -11.59
CA GLN A 25 21.44 -15.89 -11.58
C GLN A 25 20.76 -16.10 -12.94
N LYS A 26 21.39 -15.67 -14.05
CA LYS A 26 20.83 -15.87 -15.40
C LYS A 26 20.73 -17.33 -15.80
N VAL A 27 21.72 -18.15 -15.43
CA VAL A 27 21.71 -19.60 -15.69
C VAL A 27 20.60 -20.29 -14.87
N LEU A 28 20.40 -19.88 -13.62
CA LEU A 28 19.31 -20.38 -12.77
C LEU A 28 17.92 -19.98 -13.30
N PHE A 29 17.79 -18.75 -13.84
CA PHE A 29 16.55 -18.26 -14.44
C PHE A 29 16.17 -19.00 -15.74
N LEU A 30 17.16 -19.42 -16.54
CA LEU A 30 16.96 -20.18 -17.78
C LEU A 30 16.70 -21.68 -17.53
N SER A 31 17.11 -22.22 -16.38
CA SER A 31 17.01 -23.65 -16.08
C SER A 31 15.75 -24.06 -15.30
N GLY A 32 14.84 -23.11 -15.00
CA GLY A 32 13.52 -23.40 -14.42
C GLY A 32 13.52 -23.98 -13.00
N ALA A 33 14.63 -23.89 -12.26
CA ALA A 33 14.72 -24.38 -10.90
C ALA A 33 14.00 -23.44 -9.92
N LYS A 34 13.00 -23.98 -9.22
CA LYS A 34 12.16 -23.29 -8.24
C LYS A 34 13.01 -22.57 -7.19
N GLY A 35 12.72 -21.29 -6.97
CA GLY A 35 13.37 -20.42 -5.98
C GLY A 35 13.01 -20.71 -4.52
N THR A 36 12.89 -21.99 -4.14
CA THR A 36 12.55 -22.43 -2.78
C THR A 36 13.75 -22.87 -1.95
N ASP A 37 14.93 -23.04 -2.55
CA ASP A 37 16.20 -23.32 -1.85
C ASP A 37 17.18 -22.15 -1.99
N ILE A 38 16.73 -20.92 -1.65
CA ILE A 38 17.64 -19.78 -1.49
C ILE A 38 18.41 -19.98 -0.17
N SER A 39 19.30 -20.97 -0.17
CA SER A 39 20.40 -21.01 0.77
C SER A 39 21.23 -19.75 0.55
N ILE A 40 21.49 -19.01 1.62
CA ILE A 40 22.37 -17.84 1.61
C ILE A 40 23.67 -18.27 0.93
N ASP A 41 23.92 -17.81 -0.28
CA ASP A 41 25.11 -18.17 -1.05
C ASP A 41 26.33 -17.61 -0.30
N PRO A 42 27.19 -18.46 0.32
CA PRO A 42 28.33 -18.00 1.09
C PRO A 42 29.30 -17.17 0.23
N LEU A 43 29.30 -17.39 -1.08
CA LEU A 43 30.06 -16.58 -2.04
C LEU A 43 29.56 -15.14 -2.05
N LEU A 44 28.24 -14.91 -2.01
CA LEU A 44 27.64 -13.58 -2.03
C LEU A 44 27.97 -12.79 -0.77
N PHE A 45 28.06 -13.48 0.37
CA PHE A 45 28.52 -12.88 1.63
C PHE A 45 29.98 -12.40 1.51
N ILE A 46 30.88 -13.23 0.98
CA ILE A 46 32.30 -12.86 0.77
C ILE A 46 32.42 -11.71 -0.23
N VAL A 47 31.70 -11.76 -1.35
CA VAL A 47 31.72 -10.67 -2.35
C VAL A 47 31.24 -9.36 -1.73
N SER A 48 30.17 -9.38 -0.94
CA SER A 48 29.64 -8.19 -0.28
C SER A 48 30.65 -7.61 0.74
N PHE A 49 31.32 -8.47 1.50
CA PHE A 49 32.35 -8.05 2.46
C PHE A 49 33.57 -7.44 1.76
N THR A 50 34.10 -8.09 0.72
CA THR A 50 35.22 -7.57 -0.08
C THR A 50 34.84 -6.27 -0.79
N PHE A 51 33.59 -6.16 -1.27
CA PHE A 51 33.08 -4.93 -1.88
C PHE A 51 33.06 -3.77 -0.89
N ILE A 52 32.50 -3.98 0.32
CA ILE A 52 32.44 -2.95 1.37
C ILE A 52 33.85 -2.51 1.78
N LEU A 53 34.77 -3.45 2.00
CA LEU A 53 36.17 -3.13 2.33
C LEU A 53 36.88 -2.39 1.19
N GLY A 54 36.70 -2.84 -0.05
CA GLY A 54 37.30 -2.22 -1.22
C GLY A 54 36.82 -0.79 -1.43
N PHE A 55 35.50 -0.57 -1.35
CA PHE A 55 34.92 0.77 -1.46
C PHE A 55 35.30 1.66 -0.28
N GLY A 56 35.39 1.13 0.94
CA GLY A 56 35.83 1.87 2.12
C GLY A 56 37.26 2.41 1.98
N LEU A 57 38.20 1.57 1.54
CA LEU A 57 39.57 1.98 1.25
C LEU A 57 39.65 2.96 0.07
N PHE A 58 38.84 2.74 -0.97
CA PHE A 58 38.75 3.65 -2.12
C PHE A 58 38.29 5.05 -1.70
N PHE A 59 37.29 5.17 -0.81
CA PHE A 59 36.81 6.45 -0.31
C PHE A 59 37.86 7.20 0.53
N LEU A 60 38.66 6.49 1.34
CA LEU A 60 39.78 7.10 2.07
C LEU A 60 40.80 7.72 1.12
N ARG A 61 41.04 7.07 -0.02
CA ARG A 61 41.94 7.59 -1.05
C ARG A 61 41.30 8.72 -1.86
N LEU A 62 39.98 8.73 -2.03
CA LEU A 62 39.26 9.78 -2.75
C LEU A 62 39.35 11.14 -2.04
N TYR A 63 39.43 11.16 -0.71
CA TYR A 63 39.49 12.40 0.09
C TYR A 63 40.58 13.39 -0.36
N PRO A 64 41.89 13.03 -0.42
CA PRO A 64 42.93 13.95 -0.89
C PRO A 64 42.75 14.39 -2.35
N TYR A 65 42.19 13.53 -3.21
CA TYR A 65 41.87 13.91 -4.59
C TYR A 65 40.70 14.90 -4.65
N PHE A 66 39.68 14.72 -3.82
CA PHE A 66 38.56 15.63 -3.72
C PHE A 66 39.00 17.02 -3.25
N VAL A 67 39.90 17.11 -2.27
CA VAL A 67 40.50 18.38 -1.83
C VAL A 67 41.30 19.02 -2.96
N LYS A 68 42.12 18.25 -3.69
CA LYS A 68 42.86 18.75 -4.88
C LYS A 68 41.92 19.21 -6.00
N PHE A 69 40.81 18.52 -6.22
CA PHE A 69 39.82 18.87 -7.22
C PHE A 69 39.11 20.18 -6.86
N LEU A 70 38.66 20.32 -5.60
CA LEU A 70 38.10 21.58 -5.10
C LEU A 70 39.11 22.73 -5.23
N PHE A 71 40.38 22.47 -4.93
CA PHE A 71 41.46 23.44 -5.06
C PHE A 71 41.71 23.83 -6.52
N TRP A 72 41.71 22.86 -7.43
CA TRP A 72 41.82 23.12 -8.86
C TRP A 72 40.69 24.01 -9.37
N LEU A 73 39.45 23.76 -8.90
CA LEU A 73 38.27 24.57 -9.22
C LEU A 73 38.37 26.00 -8.66
N GLY A 74 39.01 26.16 -7.50
CA GLY A 74 39.12 27.42 -6.76
C GLY A 74 40.34 28.29 -7.05
N LYS A 75 41.35 27.73 -7.74
CA LYS A 75 42.68 28.32 -7.97
C LYS A 75 42.68 29.79 -8.41
N ASN A 76 41.69 30.22 -9.19
CA ASN A 76 41.69 31.55 -9.82
C ASN A 76 40.85 32.60 -9.07
N LYS A 77 40.15 32.24 -7.98
CA LYS A 77 39.19 33.15 -7.30
C LYS A 77 39.33 33.25 -5.78
N TRP A 78 40.24 32.50 -5.14
CA TRP A 78 40.26 32.42 -3.67
C TRP A 78 41.21 33.46 -3.05
N SER A 79 40.70 34.21 -2.07
CA SER A 79 41.48 35.13 -1.25
C SER A 79 42.54 34.36 -0.43
N PRO A 80 43.73 34.93 -0.16
CA PRO A 80 44.82 34.28 0.60
C PRO A 80 44.42 33.71 1.96
N VAL A 81 43.34 34.21 2.56
CA VAL A 81 42.80 33.72 3.84
C VAL A 81 42.11 32.36 3.69
N PHE A 82 41.34 32.14 2.62
CA PHE A 82 40.74 30.83 2.35
C PHE A 82 41.79 29.76 2.04
N TYR A 83 42.94 30.17 1.49
CA TYR A 83 44.06 29.27 1.17
C TYR A 83 44.67 28.63 2.41
N SER A 84 44.95 29.42 3.45
CA SER A 84 45.56 28.89 4.67
C SER A 84 44.61 27.96 5.43
N THR A 85 43.31 28.29 5.47
CA THR A 85 42.30 27.46 6.13
C THR A 85 42.09 26.12 5.41
N PHE A 86 42.02 26.09 4.08
CA PHE A 86 41.87 24.83 3.33
C PHE A 86 43.05 23.87 3.50
N ILE A 87 44.28 24.40 3.48
CA ILE A 87 45.48 23.58 3.71
C ILE A 87 45.55 23.09 5.15
N GLN A 88 45.17 23.92 6.13
CA GLN A 88 45.17 23.53 7.54
C GLN A 88 44.12 22.45 7.85
N VAL A 89 42.92 22.54 7.26
CA VAL A 89 41.88 21.50 7.35
C VAL A 89 42.29 20.23 6.61
N GLY A 90 43.01 20.34 5.49
CA GLY A 90 43.53 19.20 4.74
C GLY A 90 44.70 18.48 5.43
N ARG A 91 45.47 19.16 6.31
CA ARG A 91 46.66 18.63 6.99
C ARG A 91 46.41 18.19 8.44
N THR A 92 45.41 18.74 9.12
CA THR A 92 45.02 18.38 10.50
C THR A 92 44.01 17.24 10.48
N ALA A 93 44.49 16.01 10.29
CA ALA A 93 43.65 14.85 9.96
C ALA A 93 42.86 14.23 11.13
N GLY A 94 43.17 14.51 12.40
CA GLY A 94 42.53 13.81 13.52
C GLY A 94 41.18 14.38 13.95
N GLN A 95 41.21 15.55 14.62
CA GLN A 95 40.05 16.09 15.33
C GLN A 95 39.00 16.74 14.41
N GLN A 96 39.44 17.44 13.36
CA GLN A 96 38.52 18.04 12.37
C GLN A 96 37.77 16.96 11.56
N GLN A 97 38.44 15.84 11.23
CA GLN A 97 37.84 14.74 10.49
C GLN A 97 36.73 14.06 11.30
N PHE A 98 36.94 13.88 12.62
CA PHE A 98 35.91 13.36 13.51
C PHE A 98 34.65 14.24 13.53
N LEU A 99 34.81 15.57 13.67
CA LEU A 99 33.68 16.51 13.66
C LEU A 99 32.94 16.48 12.32
N MET A 100 33.65 16.45 11.20
CA MET A 100 33.05 16.37 9.87
C MET A 100 32.25 15.07 9.67
N ILE A 101 32.81 13.93 10.09
CA ILE A 101 32.11 12.63 10.03
C ILE A 101 30.89 12.65 10.93
N PHE A 102 31.00 13.17 12.15
CA PHE A 102 29.87 13.30 13.06
C PHE A 102 28.75 14.13 12.44
N LEU A 103 29.09 15.30 11.88
CA LEU A 103 28.10 16.19 11.27
C LEU A 103 27.44 15.56 10.03
N ILE A 104 28.20 14.91 9.17
CA ILE A 104 27.66 14.17 8.00
C ILE A 104 26.76 13.03 8.47
N LEU A 105 27.17 12.29 9.51
CA LEU A 105 26.40 11.18 10.05
C LEU A 105 25.07 11.67 10.65
N THR A 106 25.12 12.69 11.50
CA THR A 106 23.92 13.30 12.11
C THR A 106 22.97 13.83 11.04
N LEU A 107 23.48 14.56 10.05
CA LEU A 107 22.67 15.10 8.96
C LEU A 107 22.05 13.99 8.10
N SER A 108 22.82 12.95 7.78
CA SER A 108 22.35 11.81 7.00
C SER A 108 21.24 11.05 7.72
N ILE A 109 21.41 10.80 9.02
CA ILE A 109 20.38 10.16 9.85
C ILE A 109 19.12 11.04 9.92
N GLY A 110 19.27 12.35 10.08
CA GLY A 110 18.14 13.29 10.10
C GLY A 110 17.34 13.26 8.80
N ILE A 111 18.02 13.32 7.65
CA ILE A 111 17.38 13.27 6.32
C ILE A 111 16.70 11.92 6.09
N PHE A 112 17.38 10.82 6.42
CA PHE A 112 16.83 9.48 6.28
C PHE A 112 15.57 9.28 7.14
N SER A 113 15.60 9.70 8.39
CA SER A 113 14.45 9.64 9.31
C SER A 113 13.28 10.48 8.82
N ALA A 114 13.53 11.69 8.32
CA ALA A 114 12.48 12.56 7.77
C ALA A 114 11.80 11.95 6.52
N ASN A 115 12.59 11.39 5.60
CA ASN A 115 12.06 10.72 4.41
C ASN A 115 11.27 9.45 4.76
N THR A 116 11.76 8.68 5.73
CA THR A 116 11.08 7.49 6.23
C THR A 116 9.75 7.84 6.87
N ALA A 117 9.72 8.86 7.75
CA ALA A 117 8.49 9.36 8.37
C ALA A 117 7.46 9.82 7.31
N ARG A 118 7.90 10.56 6.28
CA ARG A 118 7.03 10.98 5.17
C ARG A 118 6.42 9.78 4.43
N THR A 119 7.23 8.76 4.17
CA THR A 119 6.80 7.54 3.48
C THR A 119 5.79 6.76 4.31
N ILE A 120 6.06 6.60 5.61
CA ILE A 120 5.15 5.92 6.55
C ILE A 120 3.83 6.68 6.64
N ASN A 121 3.86 8.01 6.83
CA ASN A 121 2.65 8.81 6.95
C ASN A 121 1.77 8.68 5.70
N LYS A 122 2.37 8.79 4.50
CA LYS A 122 1.64 8.62 3.25
C LYS A 122 1.04 7.20 3.13
N ASN A 123 1.79 6.16 3.50
CA ASN A 123 1.28 4.80 3.45
C ASN A 123 0.13 4.56 4.44
N VAL A 124 0.24 5.09 5.66
CA VAL A 124 -0.81 5.00 6.69
C VAL A 124 -2.06 5.75 6.23
N GLU A 125 -1.91 6.95 5.68
CA GLU A 125 -3.01 7.74 5.11
C GLU A 125 -3.71 6.98 3.98
N GLU A 126 -2.96 6.49 2.99
CA GLU A 126 -3.51 5.67 1.90
C GLU A 126 -4.21 4.41 2.42
N LYS A 127 -3.68 3.77 3.47
CA LYS A 127 -4.29 2.57 4.08
C LYS A 127 -5.61 2.89 4.77
N ILE A 128 -5.71 4.02 5.46
CA ILE A 128 -6.95 4.49 6.09
C ILE A 128 -7.97 4.82 5.01
N LEU A 129 -7.58 5.61 4.00
CA LEU A 129 -8.44 5.96 2.87
C LEU A 129 -8.93 4.72 2.12
N TYR A 130 -8.08 3.71 1.92
CA TYR A 130 -8.46 2.46 1.26
C TYR A 130 -9.42 1.62 2.11
N ALA A 131 -9.23 1.60 3.44
CA ALA A 131 -10.09 0.84 4.34
C ALA A 131 -11.50 1.44 4.46
N THR A 132 -11.59 2.77 4.48
CA THR A 132 -12.86 3.50 4.61
C THR A 132 -13.54 3.73 3.25
N GLY A 133 -12.76 3.97 2.20
CA GLY A 133 -13.23 4.17 0.83
C GLY A 133 -13.83 5.55 0.53
N ALA A 134 -14.03 6.41 1.54
CA ALA A 134 -14.48 7.80 1.42
C ALA A 134 -13.98 8.61 2.63
N ASP A 135 -14.13 9.94 2.59
CA ASP A 135 -13.74 10.80 3.71
C ASP A 135 -14.53 10.47 5.00
N ILE A 136 -15.83 10.20 4.87
CA ILE A 136 -16.73 9.87 5.98
C ILE A 136 -17.72 8.80 5.52
N VAL A 137 -17.92 7.76 6.34
CA VAL A 137 -18.94 6.73 6.14
C VAL A 137 -19.86 6.73 7.35
N VAL A 138 -21.15 6.95 7.12
CA VAL A 138 -22.19 6.99 8.16
C VAL A 138 -23.11 5.80 8.00
N LYS A 139 -23.37 5.08 9.10
CA LYS A 139 -24.37 4.01 9.14
C LYS A 139 -25.60 4.52 9.89
N GLU A 140 -26.68 4.73 9.14
CA GLU A 140 -27.94 5.18 9.71
C GLU A 140 -28.74 4.00 10.29
N HIS A 141 -29.47 4.25 11.38
CA HIS A 141 -30.38 3.27 11.96
C HIS A 141 -31.73 3.32 11.24
N TRP A 142 -32.11 2.23 10.59
CA TRP A 142 -33.39 2.13 9.90
C TRP A 142 -34.48 1.69 10.87
N GLU A 143 -35.55 2.48 10.99
CA GLU A 143 -36.72 2.08 11.78
C GLU A 143 -37.45 0.93 11.09
N SER A 144 -37.90 -0.06 11.87
CA SER A 144 -38.59 -1.24 11.34
C SER A 144 -39.90 -1.51 12.08
N ASN A 145 -40.87 -2.07 11.37
CA ASN A 145 -42.16 -2.50 11.95
C ASN A 145 -42.05 -3.76 12.84
N LYS A 146 -40.83 -4.21 13.16
CA LYS A 146 -40.54 -5.48 13.86
C LYS A 146 -41.21 -5.57 15.23
N LEU A 147 -41.31 -4.45 15.95
CA LEU A 147 -41.95 -4.38 17.27
C LEU A 147 -43.46 -4.67 17.25
N TYR A 148 -44.11 -4.55 16.09
CA TYR A 148 -45.54 -4.81 15.92
C TYR A 148 -45.85 -6.20 15.35
N LEU A 149 -44.83 -6.93 14.86
CA LEU A 149 -44.94 -8.32 14.42
C LEU A 149 -44.92 -9.30 15.60
N ASN A 150 -44.19 -8.96 16.66
CA ASN A 150 -43.97 -9.83 17.82
C ASN A 150 -44.89 -9.56 19.02
N LYS A 151 -45.87 -8.65 18.92
CA LYS A 151 -46.87 -8.48 19.99
C LYS A 151 -47.92 -9.58 19.88
N PRO A 152 -48.05 -10.50 20.85
CA PRO A 152 -49.19 -11.40 20.88
C PRO A 152 -50.45 -10.54 21.01
N SER A 153 -51.39 -10.71 20.08
CA SER A 153 -52.69 -10.05 20.15
C SER A 153 -53.39 -10.50 21.44
N MET A 154 -53.38 -9.67 22.48
CA MET A 154 -54.07 -9.96 23.75
C MET A 154 -55.57 -9.64 23.70
N LEU A 155 -56.11 -9.37 22.52
CA LEU A 155 -57.56 -9.28 22.28
C LEU A 155 -57.90 -10.10 21.04
N ALA A 156 -58.42 -11.31 21.26
CA ALA A 156 -59.55 -11.90 20.52
C ALA A 156 -59.64 -13.40 20.83
N GLY A 157 -60.58 -13.76 21.69
CA GLY A 157 -61.19 -15.09 21.61
C GLY A 157 -61.83 -15.26 20.23
N ASN A 158 -61.65 -16.46 19.66
CA ASN A 158 -62.37 -17.00 18.50
C ASN A 158 -62.86 -15.99 17.44
N ALA A 159 -61.96 -15.59 16.54
CA ALA A 159 -62.31 -15.27 15.17
C ALA A 159 -61.10 -15.50 14.24
N SER A 160 -61.21 -16.58 13.47
CA SER A 160 -60.65 -16.80 12.12
C SER A 160 -59.20 -16.38 11.83
N LYS A 161 -58.38 -17.41 11.56
CA LYS A 161 -57.13 -17.34 10.79
C LYS A 161 -57.33 -16.60 9.46
N ILE A 162 -57.08 -15.29 9.45
CA ILE A 162 -56.61 -14.58 8.26
C ILE A 162 -55.19 -14.14 8.60
N GLY A 163 -54.26 -15.08 8.42
CA GLY A 163 -52.83 -14.83 8.53
C GLY A 163 -52.37 -13.98 7.36
N GLY A 164 -52.56 -12.66 7.46
CA GLY A 164 -51.81 -11.72 6.65
C GLY A 164 -50.36 -11.78 7.13
N ASN A 165 -49.49 -12.38 6.33
CA ASN A 165 -48.04 -12.33 6.52
C ASN A 165 -47.64 -10.85 6.47
N LYS A 166 -47.57 -10.18 7.64
CA LYS A 166 -47.15 -8.78 7.69
C LYS A 166 -45.67 -8.77 7.36
N GLU A 167 -45.36 -8.47 6.10
CA GLU A 167 -44.00 -8.35 5.60
C GLU A 167 -43.23 -7.34 6.45
N LEU A 168 -41.95 -7.63 6.67
CA LEU A 168 -41.10 -6.79 7.48
C LEU A 168 -40.72 -5.55 6.66
N ILE A 169 -41.35 -4.42 6.99
CA ILE A 169 -41.13 -3.12 6.34
C ILE A 169 -40.06 -2.35 7.11
N TYR A 170 -39.06 -1.87 6.39
CA TYR A 170 -38.12 -0.86 6.86
C TYR A 170 -38.47 0.50 6.26
N TYR A 171 -38.36 1.55 7.07
CA TYR A 171 -38.54 2.93 6.62
C TYR A 171 -37.17 3.54 6.35
N GLU A 172 -36.89 3.86 5.08
CA GLU A 172 -35.64 4.53 4.69
C GLU A 172 -35.63 5.98 5.20
N PRO A 173 -34.64 6.38 6.02
CA PRO A 173 -34.49 7.76 6.46
C PRO A 173 -34.18 8.70 5.28
N SER A 174 -34.56 9.98 5.41
CA SER A 174 -34.33 10.97 4.35
C SER A 174 -32.85 11.21 4.09
N PHE A 175 -32.38 10.81 2.92
CA PHE A 175 -30.99 11.00 2.50
C PHE A 175 -30.63 12.48 2.23
N GLU A 176 -31.63 13.32 1.98
CA GLU A 176 -31.44 14.75 1.71
C GLU A 176 -30.77 15.49 2.87
N THR A 177 -30.97 15.01 4.10
CA THR A 177 -30.34 15.60 5.28
C THR A 177 -28.82 15.60 5.15
N TYR A 178 -28.21 14.51 4.68
CA TYR A 178 -26.75 14.41 4.54
C TYR A 178 -26.21 15.23 3.36
N LYS A 179 -26.98 15.35 2.27
CA LYS A 179 -26.59 16.20 1.12
C LYS A 179 -26.58 17.68 1.47
N LYS A 180 -27.43 18.12 2.41
CA LYS A 180 -27.59 19.52 2.81
C LYS A 180 -26.69 19.95 3.98
N LEU A 181 -25.90 19.04 4.55
CA LEU A 181 -24.95 19.38 5.60
C LEU A 181 -23.87 20.33 5.06
N THR A 182 -23.54 21.35 5.86
CA THR A 182 -22.50 22.31 5.52
C THR A 182 -21.16 21.61 5.34
N GLY A 183 -20.50 21.83 4.19
CA GLY A 183 -19.19 21.24 3.88
C GLY A 183 -19.23 19.94 3.08
N VAL A 184 -20.41 19.33 2.89
CA VAL A 184 -20.56 18.14 2.04
C VAL A 184 -20.58 18.55 0.56
N LYS A 185 -19.58 18.09 -0.21
CA LYS A 185 -19.50 18.33 -1.67
C LYS A 185 -20.30 17.32 -2.47
N ALA A 186 -20.25 16.05 -2.05
CA ALA A 186 -20.95 14.94 -2.66
C ALA A 186 -21.24 13.88 -1.59
N ALA A 187 -22.37 13.20 -1.73
CA ALA A 187 -22.76 12.09 -0.86
C ALA A 187 -23.52 11.06 -1.71
N THR A 188 -23.26 9.78 -1.46
CA THR A 188 -23.94 8.65 -2.12
C THR A 188 -24.49 7.69 -1.07
N LYS A 189 -25.59 7.02 -1.41
CA LYS A 189 -26.07 5.88 -0.65
C LYS A 189 -25.31 4.63 -1.10
N VAL A 190 -25.00 3.77 -0.15
CA VAL A 190 -24.43 2.44 -0.40
C VAL A 190 -25.15 1.42 0.46
N PHE A 191 -25.41 0.25 -0.11
CA PHE A 191 -25.87 -0.91 0.63
C PHE A 191 -24.64 -1.77 0.95
N ARG A 192 -24.50 -2.25 2.18
CA ARG A 192 -23.42 -3.14 2.57
C ARG A 192 -23.93 -4.23 3.50
N GLN A 193 -23.67 -5.48 3.15
CA GLN A 193 -23.97 -6.65 3.96
C GLN A 193 -22.72 -7.53 3.99
N ASP A 194 -22.12 -7.70 5.17
CA ASP A 194 -20.87 -8.46 5.32
C ASP A 194 -21.11 -9.98 5.46
N ASP A 195 -22.33 -10.40 5.83
CA ASP A 195 -22.72 -11.80 6.06
C ASP A 195 -23.72 -12.29 5.00
N ALA A 196 -23.38 -12.17 3.71
CA ALA A 196 -24.20 -12.72 2.63
C ALA A 196 -23.71 -14.12 2.22
N GLY A 197 -24.64 -14.95 1.75
CA GLY A 197 -24.34 -16.19 1.05
C GLY A 197 -24.29 -15.96 -0.46
N ALA A 198 -23.34 -16.60 -1.15
CA ALA A 198 -23.31 -16.61 -2.61
C ALA A 198 -23.24 -18.04 -3.14
N SER A 199 -24.04 -18.36 -4.16
CA SER A 199 -23.95 -19.61 -4.89
C SER A 199 -23.29 -19.37 -6.25
N ILE A 200 -22.19 -20.08 -6.49
CA ILE A 200 -21.37 -19.95 -7.69
C ILE A 200 -21.08 -21.37 -8.19
N ASN A 201 -21.50 -21.71 -9.42
CA ASN A 201 -21.24 -23.03 -10.03
C ASN A 201 -21.57 -24.22 -9.10
N ASN A 202 -22.76 -24.21 -8.47
CA ASN A 202 -23.21 -25.20 -7.48
C ASN A 202 -22.40 -25.29 -6.17
N GLN A 203 -21.47 -24.37 -5.92
CA GLN A 203 -20.78 -24.24 -4.64
C GLN A 203 -21.40 -23.09 -3.84
N TRP A 204 -21.59 -23.32 -2.54
CA TRP A 204 -22.10 -22.31 -1.61
C TRP A 204 -20.95 -21.65 -0.86
N LEU A 205 -20.93 -20.32 -0.88
CA LEU A 205 -19.99 -19.48 -0.16
C LEU A 205 -20.73 -18.81 0.98
N ASN A 206 -20.20 -18.97 2.19
CA ASN A 206 -20.61 -18.21 3.37
C ASN A 206 -19.68 -17.00 3.56
N ASP A 207 -20.13 -16.02 4.35
CA ASP A 207 -19.35 -14.86 4.78
C ASP A 207 -18.83 -14.00 3.61
N VAL A 208 -19.70 -13.77 2.63
CA VAL A 208 -19.41 -12.90 1.48
C VAL A 208 -19.89 -11.49 1.78
N SER A 209 -18.99 -10.52 1.68
CA SER A 209 -19.35 -9.10 1.75
C SER A 209 -19.87 -8.63 0.39
N VAL A 210 -21.09 -8.11 0.39
CA VAL A 210 -21.79 -7.61 -0.80
C VAL A 210 -22.03 -6.12 -0.61
N MET A 211 -21.74 -5.35 -1.65
CA MET A 211 -21.95 -3.92 -1.67
C MET A 211 -22.78 -3.51 -2.90
N GLY A 212 -23.87 -2.80 -2.66
CA GLY A 212 -24.65 -2.13 -3.68
C GLY A 212 -24.24 -0.65 -3.76
N ILE A 213 -23.91 -0.19 -4.95
CA ILE A 213 -23.46 1.19 -5.20
C ILE A 213 -24.25 1.84 -6.33
N ILE A 214 -24.35 3.16 -6.30
CA ILE A 214 -24.83 3.97 -7.43
C ILE A 214 -23.57 4.43 -8.20
N PRO A 215 -23.23 3.86 -9.37
CA PRO A 215 -21.89 4.01 -9.93
C PRO A 215 -21.44 5.46 -10.16
N TYR A 216 -22.31 6.29 -10.72
CA TYR A 216 -22.01 7.70 -10.99
C TYR A 216 -21.78 8.53 -9.70
N GLU A 217 -22.63 8.35 -8.70
CA GLU A 217 -22.49 9.05 -7.42
C GLU A 217 -21.30 8.50 -6.62
N PHE A 218 -21.11 7.18 -6.63
CA PHE A 218 -20.01 6.50 -5.97
C PHE A 218 -18.65 6.92 -6.52
N GLY A 219 -18.50 7.04 -7.85
CA GLY A 219 -17.26 7.51 -8.46
C GLY A 219 -16.83 8.92 -8.05
N LYS A 220 -17.79 9.77 -7.64
CA LYS A 220 -17.52 11.15 -7.15
C LYS A 220 -17.15 11.22 -5.68
N VAL A 221 -17.60 10.25 -4.89
CA VAL A 221 -17.45 10.26 -3.42
C VAL A 221 -16.33 9.32 -2.97
N ALA A 222 -16.19 8.18 -3.63
CA ALA A 222 -15.25 7.16 -3.24
C ALA A 222 -13.83 7.52 -3.65
N TRP A 223 -12.89 7.18 -2.77
CA TRP A 223 -11.46 7.23 -3.04
C TRP A 223 -10.97 5.82 -3.36
N PHE A 224 -10.21 5.69 -4.44
CA PHE A 224 -9.55 4.45 -4.81
C PHE A 224 -8.19 4.78 -5.41
N ARG A 225 -7.18 3.94 -5.13
CA ARG A 225 -5.82 4.17 -5.61
C ARG A 225 -5.68 3.71 -7.06
N ASP A 226 -5.21 4.60 -7.93
CA ASP A 226 -5.25 4.39 -9.40
C ASP A 226 -4.30 3.31 -9.91
N ASP A 227 -3.27 2.95 -9.15
CA ASP A 227 -2.24 1.98 -9.53
C ASP A 227 -2.56 0.53 -9.13
N LEU A 228 -3.68 0.28 -8.45
CA LEU A 228 -4.05 -1.06 -7.98
C LEU A 228 -4.65 -1.93 -9.10
N LEU A 229 -5.26 -1.32 -10.12
CA LEU A 229 -5.91 -1.99 -11.23
C LEU A 229 -5.15 -1.74 -12.55
N LYS A 230 -5.36 -2.62 -13.53
CA LYS A 230 -4.73 -2.47 -14.87
C LYS A 230 -5.27 -1.26 -15.63
N ALA A 231 -6.55 -0.95 -15.44
CA ALA A 231 -7.23 0.19 -16.00
C ALA A 231 -7.79 1.04 -14.85
N HIS A 232 -8.01 2.33 -15.12
CA HIS A 232 -8.60 3.22 -14.12
C HIS A 232 -9.94 2.69 -13.63
N TRP A 233 -10.18 2.76 -12.31
CA TRP A 233 -11.32 2.10 -11.67
C TRP A 233 -12.69 2.59 -12.17
N TYR A 234 -12.77 3.84 -12.64
CA TYR A 234 -13.94 4.41 -13.32
C TYR A 234 -14.41 3.62 -14.54
N ASN A 235 -13.51 2.94 -15.26
CA ASN A 235 -13.92 2.12 -16.39
C ASN A 235 -14.78 0.94 -15.94
N TYR A 236 -14.51 0.37 -14.76
CA TYR A 236 -15.34 -0.70 -14.19
C TYR A 236 -16.69 -0.18 -13.68
N LEU A 237 -16.74 1.06 -13.18
CA LEU A 237 -18.01 1.70 -12.83
C LEU A 237 -18.87 1.98 -14.07
N ASN A 238 -18.26 2.32 -15.20
CA ASN A 238 -19.00 2.50 -16.45
C ASN A 238 -19.57 1.15 -16.94
N LEU A 239 -18.79 0.07 -16.85
CA LEU A 239 -19.26 -1.27 -17.22
C LEU A 239 -20.49 -1.72 -16.41
N ILE A 240 -20.47 -1.51 -15.09
CA ILE A 240 -21.62 -1.89 -14.24
C ILE A 240 -22.82 -0.95 -14.44
N SER A 241 -22.59 0.27 -14.93
CA SER A 241 -23.67 1.20 -15.29
C SER A 241 -24.40 0.73 -16.55
N ASP A 242 -23.68 0.21 -17.54
CA ASP A 242 -24.26 -0.33 -18.78
C ASP A 242 -24.90 -1.71 -18.57
N THR A 243 -24.43 -2.47 -17.57
CA THR A 243 -24.93 -3.81 -17.25
C THR A 243 -25.35 -3.92 -15.78
N PRO A 244 -26.63 -3.59 -15.44
CA PRO A 244 -27.10 -3.54 -14.05
C PRO A 244 -26.99 -4.86 -13.27
N ASN A 245 -26.95 -5.99 -13.97
CA ASN A 245 -26.83 -7.32 -13.37
C ASN A 245 -25.37 -7.79 -13.26
N ALA A 246 -24.40 -7.01 -13.73
CA ALA A 246 -22.99 -7.34 -13.58
C ALA A 246 -22.53 -7.08 -12.14
N VAL A 247 -21.53 -7.84 -11.71
CA VAL A 247 -20.94 -7.72 -10.38
C VAL A 247 -19.43 -7.57 -10.53
N LEU A 248 -18.86 -6.59 -9.81
CA LEU A 248 -17.42 -6.48 -9.66
C LEU A 248 -16.96 -7.40 -8.52
N MET A 249 -15.98 -8.25 -8.80
CA MET A 249 -15.52 -9.27 -7.88
C MET A 249 -14.05 -9.06 -7.48
N SER A 250 -13.72 -9.36 -6.23
CA SER A 250 -12.34 -9.35 -5.76
C SER A 250 -11.53 -10.47 -6.40
N ARG A 251 -10.24 -10.22 -6.67
CA ARG A 251 -9.34 -11.24 -7.25
C ARG A 251 -9.22 -12.47 -6.37
N SER A 252 -9.24 -12.30 -5.05
CA SER A 252 -9.17 -13.41 -4.10
C SER A 252 -10.34 -14.39 -4.25
N VAL A 253 -11.56 -13.88 -4.46
CA VAL A 253 -12.73 -14.74 -4.70
C VAL A 253 -12.65 -15.37 -6.10
N LYS A 254 -12.26 -14.58 -7.12
CA LYS A 254 -12.06 -15.09 -8.48
C LYS A 254 -11.07 -16.26 -8.54
N ASP A 255 -9.91 -16.11 -7.93
CA ASP A 255 -8.83 -17.10 -7.98
C ASP A 255 -9.14 -18.35 -7.15
N LYS A 256 -9.76 -18.17 -5.97
CA LYS A 256 -10.11 -19.29 -5.08
C LYS A 256 -11.17 -20.22 -5.69
N TYR A 257 -12.13 -19.66 -6.43
CA TYR A 257 -13.24 -20.41 -7.02
C TYR A 257 -13.13 -20.56 -8.55
N ASN A 258 -12.00 -20.15 -9.14
CA ASN A 258 -11.69 -20.22 -10.56
C ASN A 258 -12.80 -19.65 -11.47
N ILE A 259 -13.35 -18.51 -11.05
CA ILE A 259 -14.52 -17.87 -11.68
C ILE A 259 -14.09 -17.18 -12.97
N LYS A 260 -14.88 -17.36 -14.04
CA LYS A 260 -14.64 -16.73 -15.33
C LYS A 260 -15.63 -15.59 -15.58
N GLU A 261 -15.23 -14.68 -16.46
CA GLU A 261 -16.11 -13.62 -16.93
C GLU A 261 -17.27 -14.24 -17.71
N GLY A 262 -18.51 -13.94 -17.30
CA GLY A 262 -19.73 -14.52 -17.85
C GLY A 262 -20.41 -15.58 -16.98
N ASP A 263 -19.76 -16.04 -15.90
CA ASP A 263 -20.39 -16.98 -14.96
C ASP A 263 -21.55 -16.30 -14.19
N THR A 264 -22.63 -17.06 -13.96
CA THR A 264 -23.79 -16.55 -13.21
C THR A 264 -23.62 -16.81 -11.72
N ILE A 265 -23.90 -15.78 -10.92
CA ILE A 265 -23.76 -15.81 -9.47
C ILE A 265 -25.11 -15.48 -8.84
N TYR A 266 -25.52 -16.30 -7.87
CA TYR A 266 -26.73 -16.05 -7.09
C TYR A 266 -26.33 -15.57 -5.70
N ILE A 267 -26.72 -14.37 -5.34
CA ILE A 267 -26.45 -13.81 -4.02
C ILE A 267 -27.74 -13.89 -3.20
N LYS A 268 -27.64 -14.47 -2.01
CA LYS A 268 -28.71 -14.50 -1.01
C LYS A 268 -28.19 -13.86 0.27
N TRP A 269 -28.89 -12.85 0.74
CA TRP A 269 -28.64 -12.30 2.07
C TRP A 269 -29.91 -12.47 2.92
N GLU A 270 -29.72 -12.81 4.18
CA GLU A 270 -30.77 -12.67 5.18
C GLU A 270 -30.55 -11.34 5.89
N LEU A 271 -31.63 -10.63 6.20
CA LEU A 271 -31.58 -9.42 7.02
C LEU A 271 -31.28 -9.83 8.46
N ILE A 272 -30.00 -10.06 8.76
CA ILE A 272 -29.55 -10.54 10.07
C ILE A 272 -29.78 -9.46 11.13
N THR A 273 -30.49 -9.91 12.16
CA THR A 273 -30.84 -9.19 13.38
C THR A 273 -29.60 -9.04 14.26
N ILE A 274 -29.11 -7.81 14.46
CA ILE A 274 -28.17 -7.53 15.54
C ILE A 274 -28.99 -7.28 16.82
N LEU A 275 -29.26 -8.34 17.58
CA LEU A 275 -29.60 -8.22 19.00
C LEU A 275 -28.27 -8.07 19.75
N ARG A 276 -27.95 -6.84 20.17
CA ARG A 276 -26.99 -6.66 21.27
C ARG A 276 -27.79 -6.71 22.57
N LEU A 277 -27.47 -7.71 23.40
CA LEU A 277 -27.74 -7.68 24.84
C LEU A 277 -26.95 -6.53 25.48
#